data_AF-A0AAN5IEZ7-F1
#
_entry.id   AF-A0AAN5IEZ7-F1
#
_cell.length_a   1.000
_cell.length_b   1.000
_cell.length_c   1.000
_cell.angle_alpha   90.00
_cell.angle_beta   90.00
_cell.angle_gamma   90.00
#
_symmetry.space_group_name_H-M   'P 1'
#
loop_
_entity.id
_entity.type
_entity.pdbx_description
1 polymer ?
#
loop_
_entity_poly.entity_id
_entity_poly.type
_entity_poly.pdbx_seq_one_letter_code
_entity_poly.pdbx_strand_id
1 'polypeptide(L)'
;MSDEENGSEYEEEEVEEEVEEEVEEQQAQEEVSPEFKRQPVDDADAKIQDYEEKRRLEREREEEELRLLKEKQEKRKAEREEEERLLAERLKEQEERRRVEEEERKEKFNAEKKRREDEKKKREEMMANLTGKSFIIPPKAEKGDKFGNIVQAKQEMGMTKDQKEAAKRAVLQVIQKQIGTTEGLSDAEIKQKIKEMHSRIAKLEADKYDLEKRHERQEYDLKELNERQRQVARNAALKKGIDPADAGNSRHPPKKQIMSKYDRQIDRRNFNERKMMYETRSAYPVFPGLPPPPTVYKKIIKGFKTEEEEENERYEQEAEVE
;
A
#
# COMPACT_ATOMS: atom_id res chain seq x y z
N MET A 1 16.35 43.95 -58.08
CA MET A 1 16.45 45.24 -57.37
C MET A 1 16.43 44.86 -55.89
N SER A 2 17.58 44.71 -55.24
CA SER A 2 18.57 45.74 -54.85
C SER A 2 18.06 46.67 -53.74
N ASP A 3 18.93 46.83 -52.75
CA ASP A 3 19.00 47.89 -51.74
C ASP A 3 18.15 47.74 -50.47
N GLU A 4 18.73 47.07 -49.47
CA GLU A 4 18.53 47.40 -48.04
C GLU A 4 19.75 46.97 -47.17
N GLU A 5 20.96 46.93 -47.78
CA GLU A 5 22.25 46.80 -47.08
C GLU A 5 23.05 48.10 -47.32
N ASN A 6 22.71 49.19 -46.62
CA ASN A 6 23.65 50.32 -46.41
C ASN A 6 23.13 51.35 -45.37
N GLY A 7 22.76 50.89 -44.17
CA GLY A 7 22.22 51.76 -43.12
C GLY A 7 23.00 51.78 -41.80
N SER A 8 23.89 50.82 -41.54
CA SER A 8 24.49 50.65 -40.20
C SER A 8 25.93 51.14 -40.08
N GLU A 9 26.62 51.47 -41.17
CA GLU A 9 28.04 51.84 -41.11
C GLU A 9 28.27 53.34 -40.82
N TYR A 10 27.24 54.19 -40.98
CA TYR A 10 27.33 55.63 -40.70
C TYR A 10 26.88 56.01 -39.28
N GLU A 11 26.19 55.13 -38.55
CA GLU A 11 25.75 55.38 -37.16
C GLU A 11 26.77 54.86 -36.12
N GLU A 12 27.70 53.98 -36.49
CA GLU A 12 28.71 53.45 -35.56
C GLU A 12 29.91 54.41 -35.38
N GLU A 13 30.30 55.17 -36.42
CA GLU A 13 31.41 56.14 -36.29
C GLU A 13 31.03 57.41 -35.50
N GLU A 14 29.77 57.88 -35.56
CA GLU A 14 29.31 59.06 -34.77
C GLU A 14 29.20 58.74 -33.27
N VAL A 15 28.99 57.48 -32.89
CA VAL A 15 28.84 57.06 -31.48
C VAL A 15 30.19 56.83 -30.80
N GLU A 16 31.26 56.49 -31.56
CA GLU A 16 32.60 56.35 -30.96
C GLU A 16 33.26 57.70 -30.64
N GLU A 17 33.00 58.76 -31.42
CA GLU A 17 33.54 60.10 -31.14
C GLU A 17 32.87 60.76 -29.90
N GLU A 18 31.57 60.55 -29.68
CA GLU A 18 30.87 61.05 -28.47
C GLU A 18 31.29 60.32 -27.17
N VAL A 19 31.74 59.07 -27.27
CA VAL A 19 32.17 58.28 -26.10
C VAL A 19 33.59 58.64 -25.65
N GLU A 20 34.47 59.11 -26.55
CA GLU A 20 35.82 59.55 -26.16
C GLU A 20 35.82 60.94 -25.48
N GLU A 21 34.95 61.88 -25.90
CA GLU A 21 34.82 63.19 -25.22
C GLU A 21 34.19 63.08 -23.82
N GLU A 22 33.22 62.17 -23.60
CA GLU A 22 32.62 61.97 -22.27
C GLU A 22 33.56 61.33 -21.25
N VAL A 23 34.54 60.54 -21.70
CA VAL A 23 35.49 59.85 -20.80
C VAL A 23 36.61 60.79 -20.31
N GLU A 24 36.97 61.81 -21.10
CA GLU A 24 37.99 62.80 -20.73
C GLU A 24 37.44 63.85 -19.75
N GLU A 25 36.15 64.21 -19.84
CA GLU A 25 35.50 65.12 -18.87
C GLU A 25 35.24 64.46 -17.50
N GLN A 26 35.01 63.13 -17.47
CA GLN A 26 34.77 62.41 -16.20
C GLN A 26 36.04 62.20 -15.37
N GLN A 27 37.24 62.21 -15.98
CA GLN A 27 38.50 62.04 -15.26
C GLN A 27 39.05 63.35 -14.64
N ALA A 28 38.52 64.51 -15.03
CA ALA A 28 39.00 65.81 -14.53
C ALA A 28 38.25 66.33 -13.28
N GLN A 29 37.17 65.66 -12.83
CA GLN A 29 36.36 66.12 -11.68
C GLN A 29 36.49 65.24 -10.42
N GLU A 30 37.36 64.22 -10.40
CA GLU A 30 37.59 63.37 -9.22
C GLU A 30 38.76 63.88 -8.35
N GLU A 31 38.77 65.18 -8.05
CA GLU A 31 39.71 65.76 -7.09
C GLU A 31 38.92 66.42 -5.93
N VAL A 32 38.99 65.75 -4.77
CA VAL A 32 38.88 66.27 -3.39
C VAL A 32 37.48 66.51 -2.78
N SER A 33 36.92 65.47 -2.14
CA SER A 33 36.11 65.63 -0.90
C SER A 33 36.04 64.33 -0.07
N PRO A 34 36.27 64.35 1.27
CA PRO A 34 36.30 63.14 2.11
C PRO A 34 34.91 62.58 2.46
N GLU A 35 33.82 63.26 2.09
CA GLU A 35 32.44 62.79 2.31
C GLU A 35 32.00 61.74 1.26
N PHE A 36 32.57 61.79 0.05
CA PHE A 36 32.16 60.94 -1.09
C PHE A 36 32.76 59.53 -1.05
N LYS A 37 33.67 59.24 -0.11
CA LYS A 37 34.25 57.89 0.06
C LYS A 37 33.45 57.00 1.03
N ARG A 38 32.44 57.54 1.72
CA ARG A 38 31.52 56.76 2.56
C ARG A 38 30.22 56.39 1.83
N GLN A 39 29.68 57.29 0.99
CA GLN A 39 28.47 57.04 0.20
C GLN A 39 28.51 55.82 -0.74
N PRO A 40 29.57 55.54 -1.53
CA PRO A 40 29.59 54.36 -2.40
C PRO A 40 29.75 53.05 -1.63
N VAL A 41 30.25 53.11 -0.38
CA VAL A 41 30.34 51.96 0.53
C VAL A 41 29.01 51.72 1.21
N ASP A 42 28.33 52.79 1.66
CA ASP A 42 26.97 52.73 2.22
C ASP A 42 25.94 52.26 1.16
N ASP A 43 26.08 52.68 -0.11
CA ASP A 43 25.26 52.21 -1.23
C ASP A 43 25.56 50.75 -1.61
N ALA A 44 26.83 50.32 -1.50
CA ALA A 44 27.21 48.92 -1.70
C ALA A 44 26.68 48.02 -0.58
N ASP A 45 26.77 48.47 0.67
CA ASP A 45 26.25 47.77 1.85
C ASP A 45 24.71 47.70 1.82
N ALA A 46 24.03 48.77 1.40
CA ALA A 46 22.59 48.77 1.17
C ALA A 46 22.19 47.78 0.06
N LYS A 47 22.97 47.69 -1.03
CA LYS A 47 22.72 46.74 -2.12
C LYS A 47 22.96 45.29 -1.71
N ILE A 48 23.93 45.03 -0.81
CA ILE A 48 24.16 43.71 -0.22
C ILE A 48 23.00 43.34 0.71
N GLN A 49 22.57 44.26 1.57
CA GLN A 49 21.42 44.04 2.45
C GLN A 49 20.14 43.77 1.66
N ASP A 50 19.86 44.54 0.60
CA ASP A 50 18.72 44.30 -0.29
C ASP A 50 18.79 42.93 -0.98
N TYR A 51 19.99 42.45 -1.33
CA TYR A 51 20.18 41.12 -1.90
C TYR A 51 19.95 40.01 -0.87
N GLU A 52 20.44 40.20 0.36
CA GLU A 52 20.23 39.29 1.48
C GLU A 52 18.75 39.21 1.89
N GLU A 53 18.06 40.36 1.92
CA GLU A 53 16.62 40.43 2.20
C GLU A 53 15.80 39.78 1.10
N LYS A 54 16.14 39.99 -0.18
CA LYS A 54 15.50 39.28 -1.30
C LYS A 54 15.67 37.77 -1.19
N ARG A 55 16.87 37.29 -0.84
CA ARG A 55 17.14 35.86 -0.64
C ARG A 55 16.47 35.30 0.61
N ARG A 56 16.25 36.12 1.65
CA ARG A 56 15.44 35.73 2.82
C ARG A 56 13.97 35.58 2.43
N LEU A 57 13.44 36.54 1.69
CA LEU A 57 12.05 36.57 1.26
C LEU A 57 11.74 35.46 0.25
N GLU A 58 12.67 35.13 -0.64
CA GLU A 58 12.55 34.01 -1.58
C GLU A 58 12.48 32.67 -0.84
N ARG A 59 13.37 32.44 0.14
CA ARG A 59 13.32 31.25 1.00
C ARG A 59 12.03 31.18 1.83
N GLU A 60 11.58 32.29 2.38
CA GLU A 60 10.34 32.35 3.15
C GLU A 60 9.13 32.02 2.28
N ARG A 61 9.07 32.54 1.04
CA ARG A 61 8.02 32.18 0.07
C ARG A 61 8.06 30.70 -0.32
N GLU A 62 9.24 30.16 -0.60
CA GLU A 62 9.40 28.72 -0.92
C GLU A 62 9.00 27.83 0.28
N GLU A 63 9.35 28.23 1.49
CA GLU A 63 8.96 27.53 2.72
C GLU A 63 7.45 27.61 2.96
N GLU A 64 6.81 28.76 2.73
CA GLU A 64 5.36 28.94 2.81
C GLU A 64 4.61 28.11 1.77
N GLU A 65 5.08 28.08 0.52
CA GLU A 65 4.51 27.25 -0.53
C GLU A 65 4.63 25.75 -0.20
N LEU A 66 5.79 25.31 0.32
CA LEU A 66 5.99 23.94 0.78
C LEU A 66 5.09 23.60 1.98
N ARG A 67 4.88 24.54 2.90
CA ARG A 67 3.96 24.36 4.03
C ARG A 67 2.52 24.24 3.57
N LEU A 68 2.07 25.10 2.67
CA LEU A 68 0.73 25.04 2.08
C LEU A 68 0.51 23.72 1.31
N LEU A 69 1.53 23.23 0.59
CA LEU A 69 1.45 21.96 -0.11
C LEU A 69 1.32 20.78 0.87
N LYS A 70 2.09 20.79 1.97
CA LYS A 70 2.01 19.79 3.03
C LYS A 70 0.66 19.83 3.75
N GLU A 71 0.17 21.02 4.10
CA GLU A 71 -1.14 21.17 4.74
C GLU A 71 -2.27 20.67 3.83
N LYS A 72 -2.18 20.91 2.52
CA LYS A 72 -3.15 20.39 1.55
C LYS A 72 -3.09 18.87 1.42
N GLN A 73 -1.90 18.26 1.48
CA GLN A 73 -1.77 16.80 1.51
C GLN A 73 -2.30 16.21 2.81
N GLU A 74 -2.04 16.87 3.93
CA GLU A 74 -2.52 16.47 5.25
C GLU A 74 -4.04 16.56 5.34
N LYS A 75 -4.65 17.65 4.85
CA LYS A 75 -6.12 17.77 4.74
C LYS A 75 -6.73 16.65 3.91
N ARG A 76 -6.15 16.34 2.73
CA ARG A 76 -6.60 15.20 1.91
C ARG A 76 -6.40 13.84 2.57
N LYS A 77 -5.45 13.73 3.50
CA LYS A 77 -5.22 12.49 4.26
C LYS A 77 -6.22 12.39 5.40
N ALA A 78 -6.46 13.48 6.12
CA ALA A 78 -7.45 13.58 7.18
C ALA A 78 -8.87 13.32 6.65
N GLU A 79 -9.25 13.89 5.50
CA GLU A 79 -10.55 13.66 4.87
C GLU A 79 -10.75 12.18 4.50
N ARG A 80 -9.72 11.54 3.92
CA ARG A 80 -9.76 10.09 3.64
C ARG A 80 -9.86 9.24 4.91
N GLU A 81 -9.17 9.64 5.96
CA GLU A 81 -9.20 8.96 7.26
C GLU A 81 -10.57 9.12 7.95
N GLU A 82 -11.21 10.29 7.83
CA GLU A 82 -12.57 10.52 8.33
C GLU A 82 -13.61 9.74 7.55
N GLU A 83 -13.52 9.70 6.21
CA GLU A 83 -14.39 8.88 5.36
C GLU A 83 -14.23 7.37 5.66
N GLU A 84 -12.99 6.91 5.84
CA GLU A 84 -12.69 5.52 6.21
C GLU A 84 -13.22 5.19 7.61
N ARG A 85 -13.10 6.12 8.57
CA ARG A 85 -13.64 5.95 9.92
C ARG A 85 -15.16 5.86 9.91
N LEU A 86 -15.84 6.71 9.15
CA LEU A 86 -17.29 6.69 9.00
C LEU A 86 -17.78 5.40 8.32
N LEU A 87 -17.07 4.94 7.29
CA LEU A 87 -17.39 3.68 6.62
C LEU A 87 -17.16 2.48 7.54
N ALA A 88 -16.09 2.48 8.33
CA ALA A 88 -15.79 1.46 9.32
C ALA A 88 -16.83 1.41 10.45
N GLU A 89 -17.31 2.57 10.91
CA GLU A 89 -18.38 2.66 11.90
C GLU A 89 -19.71 2.10 11.35
N ARG A 90 -20.07 2.46 10.11
CA ARG A 90 -21.25 1.91 9.43
C ARG A 90 -21.17 0.40 9.20
N LEU A 91 -19.98 -0.13 8.92
CA LEU A 91 -19.73 -1.56 8.82
C LEU A 91 -19.87 -2.26 10.17
N LYS A 92 -19.30 -1.68 11.24
CA LYS A 92 -19.44 -2.21 12.61
C LYS A 92 -20.89 -2.23 13.06
N GLU A 93 -21.67 -1.19 12.78
CA GLU A 93 -23.09 -1.16 13.13
C GLU A 93 -23.89 -2.24 12.37
N GLN A 94 -23.57 -2.48 11.09
CA GLN A 94 -24.21 -3.56 10.32
C GLN A 94 -23.79 -4.95 10.81
N GLU A 95 -22.53 -5.13 11.20
CA GLU A 95 -22.03 -6.38 11.77
C GLU A 95 -22.63 -6.65 13.15
N GLU A 96 -22.76 -5.62 14.00
CA GLU A 96 -23.40 -5.72 15.30
C GLU A 96 -24.91 -6.02 15.17
N ARG A 97 -25.62 -5.36 14.25
CA ARG A 97 -27.02 -5.68 13.94
C ARG A 97 -27.19 -7.12 13.45
N ARG A 98 -26.30 -7.60 12.57
CA ARG A 98 -26.32 -9.00 12.11
C ARG A 98 -26.02 -9.98 13.24
N ARG A 99 -25.07 -9.64 14.12
CA ARG A 99 -24.71 -10.48 15.26
C ARG A 99 -25.86 -10.57 16.27
N VAL A 100 -26.53 -9.46 16.57
CA VAL A 100 -27.72 -9.45 17.44
C VAL A 100 -28.86 -10.25 16.80
N GLU A 101 -29.11 -10.12 15.49
CA GLU A 101 -30.12 -10.92 14.79
C GLU A 101 -29.79 -12.42 14.76
N GLU A 102 -28.51 -12.79 14.60
CA GLU A 102 -28.03 -14.17 14.68
C GLU A 102 -28.13 -14.74 16.09
N GLU A 103 -27.77 -13.96 17.12
CA GLU A 103 -27.92 -14.34 18.52
C GLU A 103 -29.42 -14.51 18.88
N GLU A 104 -30.30 -13.60 18.44
CA GLU A 104 -31.75 -13.71 18.65
C GLU A 104 -32.36 -14.90 17.90
N ARG A 105 -31.93 -15.17 16.66
CA ARG A 105 -32.35 -16.35 15.88
C ARG A 105 -31.87 -17.65 16.54
N LYS A 106 -30.66 -17.66 17.09
CA LYS A 106 -30.09 -18.80 17.83
C LYS A 106 -30.79 -19.02 19.15
N GLU A 107 -31.19 -17.96 19.86
CA GLU A 107 -32.00 -18.04 21.08
C GLU A 107 -33.41 -18.56 20.79
N LYS A 108 -34.08 -18.08 19.73
CA LYS A 108 -35.37 -18.62 19.27
C LYS A 108 -35.28 -20.10 18.91
N PHE A 109 -34.24 -20.50 18.18
CA PHE A 109 -34.01 -21.90 17.82
C PHE A 109 -33.72 -22.78 19.05
N ASN A 110 -32.92 -22.31 20.01
CA ASN A 110 -32.66 -23.03 21.25
C ASN A 110 -33.89 -23.13 22.15
N ALA A 111 -34.72 -22.08 22.21
CA ALA A 111 -35.98 -22.10 22.94
C ALA A 111 -37.00 -23.09 22.33
N GLU A 112 -37.12 -23.12 21.00
CA GLU A 112 -37.99 -24.07 20.31
C GLU A 112 -37.48 -25.51 20.40
N LYS A 113 -36.15 -25.71 20.32
CA LYS A 113 -35.51 -27.01 20.54
C LYS A 113 -35.72 -27.49 21.98
N LYS A 114 -35.60 -26.62 22.98
CA LYS A 114 -35.87 -26.93 24.38
C LYS A 114 -37.35 -27.29 24.61
N ARG A 115 -38.30 -26.58 23.99
CA ARG A 115 -39.72 -26.95 24.03
C ARG A 115 -39.98 -28.33 23.43
N ARG A 116 -39.34 -28.65 22.30
CA ARG A 116 -39.45 -29.95 21.63
C ARG A 116 -38.78 -31.08 22.44
N GLU A 117 -37.68 -30.79 23.12
CA GLU A 117 -37.01 -31.71 24.03
C GLU A 117 -37.83 -31.93 25.31
N ASP A 118 -38.48 -30.91 25.87
CA ASP A 118 -39.37 -31.04 27.02
C ASP A 118 -40.64 -31.86 26.67
N GLU A 119 -41.21 -31.67 25.47
CA GLU A 119 -42.31 -32.51 24.96
C GLU A 119 -41.88 -33.96 24.71
N LYS A 120 -40.68 -34.16 24.15
CA LYS A 120 -40.11 -35.50 23.95
C LYS A 120 -39.77 -36.18 25.25
N LYS A 121 -39.18 -35.47 26.22
CA LYS A 121 -38.85 -35.99 27.54
C LYS A 121 -40.11 -36.33 28.32
N LYS A 122 -41.18 -35.54 28.20
CA LYS A 122 -42.50 -35.87 28.78
C LYS A 122 -43.12 -37.12 28.14
N ARG A 123 -42.93 -37.31 26.83
CA ARG A 123 -43.36 -38.51 26.10
C ARG A 123 -42.49 -39.73 26.42
N GLU A 124 -41.20 -39.52 26.62
CA GLU A 124 -40.22 -40.54 26.99
C GLU A 124 -40.36 -40.95 28.46
N GLU A 125 -40.71 -40.04 29.37
CA GLU A 125 -41.04 -40.32 30.77
C GLU A 125 -42.34 -41.14 30.89
N MET A 126 -43.33 -40.90 30.01
CA MET A 126 -44.50 -41.77 29.88
C MET A 126 -44.17 -43.17 29.31
N MET A 127 -43.12 -43.29 28.49
CA MET A 127 -42.69 -44.58 27.89
C MET A 127 -41.64 -45.32 28.72
N ALA A 128 -40.83 -44.61 29.51
CA ALA A 128 -39.79 -45.16 30.39
C ALA A 128 -40.38 -45.82 31.64
N ASN A 129 -41.62 -45.50 32.01
CA ASN A 129 -42.39 -46.26 33.00
C ASN A 129 -42.87 -47.64 32.49
N LEU A 130 -42.61 -47.99 31.21
CA LEU A 130 -43.06 -49.25 30.61
C LEU A 130 -41.94 -50.15 30.08
N THR A 131 -40.68 -49.70 30.01
CA THR A 131 -39.59 -50.54 29.46
C THR A 131 -38.28 -50.32 30.21
N GLY A 132 -37.93 -51.29 31.06
CA GLY A 132 -36.62 -51.36 31.71
C GLY A 132 -35.51 -51.89 30.80
N LYS A 133 -34.30 -51.32 31.01
CA LYS A 133 -32.95 -51.84 30.70
C LYS A 133 -32.53 -51.88 29.22
N SER A 134 -31.49 -51.13 28.84
CA SER A 134 -30.11 -51.67 28.69
C SER A 134 -29.10 -50.61 28.21
N PHE A 135 -27.83 -50.93 28.50
CA PHE A 135 -26.57 -50.19 28.35
C PHE A 135 -26.27 -49.61 26.95
N ILE A 136 -25.76 -48.38 26.88
CA ILE A 136 -25.04 -47.84 25.71
C ILE A 136 -23.74 -47.17 26.18
N ILE A 137 -22.61 -47.65 25.65
CA ILE A 137 -21.25 -47.14 25.85
C ILE A 137 -21.00 -45.98 24.89
N PRO A 138 -20.51 -44.80 25.32
CA PRO A 138 -20.13 -43.73 24.38
C PRO A 138 -18.70 -43.95 23.84
N PRO A 139 -18.48 -43.94 22.51
CA PRO A 139 -17.14 -43.82 21.96
C PRO A 139 -16.61 -42.39 22.17
N LYS A 140 -15.35 -42.31 22.58
CA LYS A 140 -14.60 -41.09 22.84
C LYS A 140 -14.60 -40.17 21.60
N ALA A 141 -14.96 -38.91 21.80
CA ALA A 141 -14.83 -37.84 20.81
C ALA A 141 -13.35 -37.61 20.48
N GLU A 142 -12.96 -37.98 19.26
CA GLU A 142 -11.68 -37.61 18.66
C GLU A 142 -11.65 -36.10 18.38
N LYS A 143 -10.55 -35.48 18.79
CA LYS A 143 -10.17 -34.10 18.48
C LYS A 143 -9.84 -33.99 16.99
N GLY A 144 -10.85 -33.86 16.13
CA GLY A 144 -10.66 -33.73 14.67
C GLY A 144 -11.47 -32.63 13.98
N ASP A 145 -12.37 -31.94 14.69
CA ASP A 145 -13.49 -31.21 14.05
C ASP A 145 -13.23 -29.76 13.62
N LYS A 146 -11.96 -29.32 13.61
CA LYS A 146 -11.66 -27.92 13.24
C LYS A 146 -11.82 -27.67 11.73
N PHE A 147 -11.62 -28.70 10.90
CA PHE A 147 -11.85 -28.60 9.45
C PHE A 147 -13.32 -28.84 9.06
N GLY A 148 -14.04 -29.69 9.81
CA GLY A 148 -15.49 -29.89 9.64
C GLY A 148 -16.29 -28.63 9.93
N ASN A 149 -15.97 -27.94 11.03
CA ASN A 149 -16.63 -26.70 11.44
C ASN A 149 -16.43 -25.54 10.44
N ILE A 150 -15.29 -25.45 9.75
CA ILE A 150 -15.04 -24.39 8.75
C ILE A 150 -15.85 -24.64 7.48
N VAL A 151 -15.97 -25.90 7.05
CA VAL A 151 -16.78 -26.28 5.88
C VAL A 151 -18.26 -26.11 6.19
N GLN A 152 -18.71 -26.52 7.38
CA GLN A 152 -20.08 -26.28 7.86
C GLN A 152 -20.39 -24.79 7.99
N ALA A 153 -19.52 -23.99 8.63
CA ALA A 153 -19.73 -22.54 8.74
C ALA A 153 -19.78 -21.84 7.37
N LYS A 154 -18.94 -22.25 6.40
CA LYS A 154 -18.97 -21.72 5.04
C LYS A 154 -20.23 -22.14 4.27
N GLN A 155 -20.79 -23.31 4.59
CA GLN A 155 -22.02 -23.84 4.01
C GLN A 155 -23.28 -23.29 4.70
N GLU A 156 -23.16 -22.82 5.94
CA GLU A 156 -24.22 -22.19 6.74
C GLU A 156 -24.27 -20.65 6.55
N MET A 157 -23.15 -19.99 6.24
CA MET A 157 -23.09 -18.53 6.01
C MET A 157 -23.59 -18.09 4.63
N GLY A 158 -23.77 -19.01 3.69
CA GLY A 158 -24.35 -18.72 2.38
C GLY A 158 -25.54 -19.63 2.12
N MET A 159 -26.59 -19.10 1.48
CA MET A 159 -27.63 -19.96 0.92
C MET A 159 -26.94 -21.02 0.05
N THR A 160 -27.22 -22.29 0.31
CA THR A 160 -26.70 -23.39 -0.53
C THR A 160 -27.16 -23.21 -1.97
N LYS A 161 -26.46 -23.81 -2.94
CA LYS A 161 -26.86 -23.72 -4.36
C LYS A 161 -28.33 -24.09 -4.54
N ASP A 162 -28.76 -25.16 -3.88
CA ASP A 162 -30.13 -25.67 -3.93
C ASP A 162 -31.12 -24.70 -3.26
N GLN A 163 -30.74 -24.05 -2.16
CA GLN A 163 -31.56 -23.00 -1.52
C GLN A 163 -31.71 -21.76 -2.41
N LYS A 164 -30.65 -21.35 -3.12
CA LYS A 164 -30.71 -20.24 -4.08
C LYS A 164 -31.62 -20.58 -5.27
N GLU A 165 -31.52 -21.79 -5.80
CA GLU A 165 -32.39 -22.27 -6.87
C GLU A 165 -33.85 -22.38 -6.42
N ALA A 166 -34.10 -22.88 -5.20
CA ALA A 166 -35.41 -22.93 -4.60
C ALA A 166 -36.00 -21.52 -4.38
N ALA A 167 -35.20 -20.58 -3.88
CA ALA A 167 -35.61 -19.18 -3.73
C ALA A 167 -35.93 -18.54 -5.09
N LYS A 168 -35.10 -18.78 -6.12
CA LYS A 168 -35.36 -18.32 -7.50
C LYS A 168 -36.69 -18.90 -8.02
N ARG A 169 -36.94 -20.20 -7.84
CA ARG A 169 -38.20 -20.84 -8.23
C ARG A 169 -39.39 -20.25 -7.48
N ALA A 170 -39.28 -20.01 -6.18
CA ALA A 170 -40.34 -19.40 -5.38
C ALA A 170 -40.66 -17.98 -5.87
N VAL A 171 -39.66 -17.16 -6.15
CA VAL A 171 -39.86 -15.80 -6.72
C VAL A 171 -40.52 -15.87 -8.09
N LEU A 172 -40.07 -16.78 -8.97
CA LEU A 172 -40.69 -16.97 -10.29
C LEU A 172 -42.16 -17.41 -10.18
N GLN A 173 -42.50 -18.27 -9.22
CA GLN A 173 -43.90 -18.65 -8.97
C GLN A 173 -44.75 -17.46 -8.51
N VAL A 174 -44.22 -16.57 -7.68
CA VAL A 174 -44.93 -15.34 -7.27
C VAL A 174 -45.17 -14.45 -8.49
N ILE A 175 -44.15 -14.25 -9.34
CA ILE A 175 -44.28 -13.46 -10.57
C ILE A 175 -45.32 -14.09 -11.52
N GLN A 176 -45.29 -15.42 -11.69
CA GLN A 176 -46.25 -16.14 -12.52
C GLN A 176 -47.68 -15.95 -12.01
N LYS A 177 -47.91 -16.02 -10.69
CA LYS A 177 -49.22 -15.77 -10.09
C LYS A 177 -49.70 -14.33 -10.31
N GLN A 178 -48.80 -13.35 -10.26
CA GLN A 178 -49.14 -11.93 -10.52
C GLN A 178 -49.56 -11.67 -11.97
N ILE A 179 -49.05 -12.43 -12.94
CA ILE A 179 -49.45 -12.32 -14.35
C ILE A 179 -50.91 -12.78 -14.53
N GLY A 180 -51.38 -13.71 -13.69
CA GLY A 180 -52.76 -14.20 -13.66
C GLY A 180 -53.16 -14.98 -14.91
N THR A 181 -54.28 -15.69 -14.84
CA THR A 181 -54.89 -16.34 -16.00
C THR A 181 -55.58 -15.32 -16.91
N THR A 182 -55.71 -15.65 -18.21
CA THR A 182 -56.44 -14.84 -19.19
C THR A 182 -57.85 -15.38 -19.46
N GLU A 183 -58.26 -16.43 -18.75
CA GLU A 183 -59.56 -17.08 -18.91
C GLU A 183 -60.68 -16.17 -18.40
N GLY A 184 -61.66 -15.89 -19.26
CA GLY A 184 -62.82 -15.05 -18.92
C GLY A 184 -62.63 -13.54 -19.09
N LEU A 185 -61.47 -13.07 -19.58
CA LEU A 185 -61.27 -11.66 -19.95
C LEU A 185 -61.93 -11.33 -21.29
N SER A 186 -62.45 -10.12 -21.43
CA SER A 186 -62.95 -9.61 -22.70
C SER A 186 -61.81 -9.26 -23.68
N ASP A 187 -62.09 -9.23 -24.98
CA ASP A 187 -61.10 -8.88 -26.02
C ASP A 187 -60.40 -7.52 -25.79
N ALA A 188 -61.11 -6.55 -25.22
CA ALA A 188 -60.56 -5.24 -24.90
C ALA A 188 -59.55 -5.31 -23.74
N GLU A 189 -59.87 -6.06 -22.68
CA GLU A 189 -59.01 -6.29 -21.53
C GLU A 189 -57.77 -7.12 -21.91
N ILE A 190 -57.92 -8.11 -22.79
CA ILE A 190 -56.80 -8.89 -23.33
C ILE A 190 -55.82 -7.97 -24.07
N LYS A 191 -56.31 -7.07 -24.93
CA LYS A 191 -55.46 -6.09 -25.64
C LYS A 191 -54.73 -5.15 -24.67
N GLN A 192 -55.38 -4.73 -23.59
CA GLN A 192 -54.75 -3.91 -22.56
C GLN A 192 -53.65 -4.68 -21.82
N LYS A 193 -53.91 -5.93 -21.44
CA LYS A 193 -52.95 -6.80 -20.77
C LYS A 193 -51.72 -7.11 -21.63
N ILE A 194 -51.89 -7.27 -22.95
CA ILE A 194 -50.77 -7.41 -23.90
C ILE A 194 -49.88 -6.16 -23.87
N LYS A 195 -50.46 -4.97 -23.91
CA LYS A 195 -49.69 -3.71 -23.86
C LYS A 195 -48.95 -3.55 -22.53
N GLU A 196 -49.59 -3.90 -21.42
CA GLU A 196 -48.98 -3.90 -20.10
C GLU A 196 -47.79 -4.87 -20.04
N MET A 197 -47.98 -6.11 -20.48
CA MET A 197 -46.93 -7.14 -20.49
C MET A 197 -45.76 -6.73 -21.38
N HIS A 198 -46.03 -6.18 -22.56
CA HIS A 198 -45.00 -5.65 -23.44
C HIS A 198 -44.20 -4.52 -22.76
N SER A 199 -44.88 -3.57 -22.11
CA SER A 199 -44.21 -2.48 -21.37
C SER A 199 -43.37 -3.01 -20.20
N ARG A 200 -43.84 -4.05 -19.51
CA ARG A 200 -43.13 -4.71 -18.41
C ARG A 200 -41.88 -5.43 -18.92
N ILE A 201 -41.98 -6.15 -20.03
CA ILE A 201 -40.84 -6.84 -20.67
C ILE A 201 -39.77 -5.82 -21.07
N ALA A 202 -40.15 -4.72 -21.73
CA ALA A 202 -39.19 -3.69 -22.15
C ALA A 202 -38.42 -3.09 -20.96
N LYS A 203 -39.10 -2.84 -19.83
CA LYS A 203 -38.44 -2.39 -18.59
C LYS A 203 -37.49 -3.44 -18.02
N LEU A 204 -37.92 -4.70 -17.95
CA LEU A 204 -37.09 -5.79 -17.45
C LEU A 204 -35.84 -6.04 -18.31
N GLU A 205 -35.93 -5.88 -19.63
CA GLU A 205 -34.75 -5.98 -20.51
C GLU A 205 -33.76 -4.82 -20.29
N ALA A 206 -34.26 -3.60 -20.04
CA ALA A 206 -33.40 -2.46 -19.68
C ALA A 206 -32.71 -2.69 -18.31
N ASP A 207 -33.47 -3.10 -17.30
CA ASP A 207 -32.92 -3.42 -15.97
C ASP A 207 -31.89 -4.55 -16.04
N LYS A 208 -32.15 -5.58 -16.87
CA LYS A 208 -31.21 -6.67 -17.11
C LYS A 208 -29.91 -6.17 -17.73
N TYR A 209 -29.97 -5.30 -18.74
CA TYR A 209 -28.78 -4.71 -19.34
C TYR A 209 -27.93 -3.96 -18.31
N ASP A 210 -28.56 -3.14 -17.48
CA ASP A 210 -27.86 -2.38 -16.42
C ASP A 210 -27.22 -3.30 -15.37
N LEU A 211 -27.92 -4.38 -14.99
CA LEU A 211 -27.40 -5.40 -14.07
C LEU A 211 -26.24 -6.19 -14.69
N GLU A 212 -26.32 -6.55 -15.97
CA GLU A 212 -25.24 -7.23 -16.69
C GLU A 212 -24.00 -6.32 -16.79
N LYS A 213 -24.17 -5.03 -17.09
CA LYS A 213 -23.07 -4.07 -17.10
C LYS A 213 -22.45 -3.86 -15.73
N ARG A 214 -23.26 -3.83 -14.66
CA ARG A 214 -22.75 -3.80 -13.29
C ARG A 214 -21.97 -5.08 -12.94
N HIS A 215 -22.49 -6.24 -13.34
CA HIS A 215 -21.82 -7.53 -13.12
C HIS A 215 -20.47 -7.58 -13.84
N GLU A 216 -20.39 -7.14 -15.10
CA GLU A 216 -19.15 -7.07 -15.87
C GLU A 216 -18.08 -6.21 -15.17
N ARG A 217 -18.47 -5.05 -14.61
CA ARG A 217 -17.56 -4.21 -13.81
C ARG A 217 -17.08 -4.93 -12.55
N GLN A 218 -17.98 -5.56 -11.81
CA GLN A 218 -17.62 -6.32 -10.61
C GLN A 218 -16.66 -7.48 -10.93
N GLU A 219 -16.85 -8.16 -12.05
CA GLU A 219 -15.92 -9.20 -12.50
C GLU A 219 -14.54 -8.64 -12.84
N TYR A 220 -14.49 -7.45 -13.45
CA TYR A 220 -13.22 -6.77 -13.70
C TYR A 220 -12.51 -6.42 -12.38
N ASP A 221 -13.21 -5.81 -11.43
CA ASP A 221 -12.66 -5.43 -10.12
C ASP A 221 -12.15 -6.68 -9.37
N LEU A 222 -12.90 -7.78 -9.41
CA LEU A 222 -12.48 -9.06 -8.82
C LEU A 222 -11.23 -9.62 -9.51
N LYS A 223 -11.14 -9.56 -10.84
CA LYS A 223 -9.94 -10.01 -11.58
C LYS A 223 -8.73 -9.15 -11.21
N GLU A 224 -8.91 -7.84 -11.12
CA GLU A 224 -7.83 -6.91 -10.75
C GLU A 224 -7.36 -7.15 -9.31
N LEU A 225 -8.29 -7.30 -8.36
CA LEU A 225 -7.96 -7.57 -6.96
C LEU A 225 -7.21 -8.90 -6.80
N ASN A 226 -7.64 -9.94 -7.52
CA ASN A 226 -6.93 -11.23 -7.54
C ASN A 226 -5.52 -11.10 -8.12
N GLU A 227 -5.32 -10.31 -9.18
CA GLU A 227 -4.00 -10.09 -9.75
C GLU A 227 -3.09 -9.27 -8.82
N ARG A 228 -3.62 -8.21 -8.19
CA ARG A 228 -2.92 -7.47 -7.14
C ARG A 228 -2.53 -8.39 -5.98
N GLN A 229 -3.44 -9.26 -5.53
CA GLN A 229 -3.17 -10.24 -4.49
C GLN A 229 -2.04 -11.21 -4.91
N ARG A 230 -2.06 -11.70 -6.16
CA ARG A 230 -0.97 -12.54 -6.71
C ARG A 230 0.35 -11.80 -6.77
N GLN A 231 0.36 -10.53 -7.16
CA GLN A 231 1.59 -9.71 -7.18
C GLN A 231 2.14 -9.50 -5.77
N VAL A 232 1.29 -9.17 -4.80
CA VAL A 232 1.67 -9.06 -3.39
C VAL A 232 2.26 -10.38 -2.88
N ALA A 233 1.63 -11.51 -3.19
CA ALA A 233 2.13 -12.84 -2.82
C ALA A 233 3.49 -13.14 -3.47
N ARG A 234 3.68 -12.84 -4.76
CA ARG A 234 4.96 -12.98 -5.47
C ARG A 234 6.06 -12.11 -4.86
N ASN A 235 5.79 -10.84 -4.61
CA ASN A 235 6.74 -9.91 -3.99
C ASN A 235 7.09 -10.32 -2.54
N ALA A 236 6.11 -10.82 -1.79
CA ALA A 236 6.34 -11.35 -0.44
C ALA A 236 7.22 -12.62 -0.47
N ALA A 237 7.06 -13.49 -1.47
CA ALA A 237 7.92 -14.66 -1.67
C ALA A 237 9.36 -14.26 -2.05
N LEU A 238 9.51 -13.32 -2.99
CA LEU A 238 10.81 -12.77 -3.38
C LEU A 238 11.55 -12.15 -2.18
N LYS A 239 10.87 -11.35 -1.36
CA LYS A 239 11.44 -10.79 -0.11
C LYS A 239 11.88 -11.87 0.89
N LYS A 240 11.24 -13.04 0.88
CA LYS A 240 11.59 -14.19 1.72
C LYS A 240 12.67 -15.08 1.09
N GLY A 241 13.21 -14.72 -0.07
CA GLY A 241 14.20 -15.52 -0.79
C GLY A 241 13.63 -16.81 -1.38
N ILE A 242 12.31 -16.90 -1.51
CA ILE A 242 11.62 -18.05 -2.11
C ILE A 242 11.39 -17.72 -3.58
N ASP A 243 11.73 -18.66 -4.48
CA ASP A 243 11.49 -18.50 -5.92
C ASP A 243 9.98 -18.30 -6.17
N PRO A 244 9.56 -17.21 -6.83
CA PRO A 244 8.16 -16.96 -7.14
C PRO A 244 7.51 -18.06 -7.98
N ALA A 245 8.28 -18.87 -8.73
CA ALA A 245 7.78 -20.05 -9.44
C ALA A 245 7.30 -21.16 -8.48
N ASP A 246 7.98 -21.35 -7.34
CA ASP A 246 7.64 -22.34 -6.32
C ASP A 246 6.55 -21.84 -5.34
N ALA A 247 6.43 -20.52 -5.17
CA ALA A 247 5.50 -19.91 -4.21
C ALA A 247 4.08 -19.66 -4.77
N GLY A 248 3.95 -19.38 -6.08
CA GLY A 248 2.69 -18.95 -6.68
C GLY A 248 1.79 -20.08 -7.20
N ASN A 249 2.36 -21.25 -7.51
CA ASN A 249 1.68 -22.28 -8.30
C ASN A 249 1.65 -23.68 -7.67
N SER A 250 2.22 -23.85 -6.47
CA SER A 250 2.24 -25.13 -5.77
C SER A 250 1.08 -25.25 -4.79
N ARG A 251 0.28 -26.32 -4.94
CA ARG A 251 -0.72 -26.77 -3.95
C ARG A 251 -0.11 -27.07 -2.58
N HIS A 252 1.20 -27.26 -2.53
CA HIS A 252 1.97 -27.68 -1.36
C HIS A 252 2.92 -26.56 -0.91
N PRO A 253 3.25 -26.49 0.39
CA PRO A 253 4.21 -25.52 0.91
C PRO A 253 5.53 -25.54 0.12
N PRO A 254 6.24 -24.39 0.02
CA PRO A 254 7.51 -24.32 -0.70
C PRO A 254 8.51 -25.34 -0.13
N LYS A 255 9.23 -26.02 -1.03
CA LYS A 255 10.23 -27.02 -0.65
C LYS A 255 11.36 -26.34 0.12
N LYS A 256 11.69 -26.86 1.30
CA LYS A 256 12.84 -26.40 2.08
C LYS A 256 14.10 -27.05 1.53
N GLN A 257 15.08 -26.24 1.13
CA GLN A 257 16.39 -26.76 0.73
C GLN A 257 17.16 -27.23 1.97
N ILE A 258 17.37 -28.55 2.10
CA ILE A 258 18.02 -29.17 3.27
C ILE A 258 19.55 -29.10 3.16
N MET A 259 20.11 -29.02 1.95
CA MET A 259 21.54 -28.98 1.67
C MET A 259 21.87 -27.75 0.84
N SER A 260 22.96 -27.04 1.16
CA SER A 260 23.42 -25.89 0.37
C SER A 260 23.71 -26.32 -1.08
N LYS A 261 23.40 -25.46 -2.06
CA LYS A 261 23.73 -25.73 -3.47
C LYS A 261 25.24 -25.86 -3.71
N TYR A 262 26.05 -25.38 -2.77
CA TYR A 262 27.50 -25.47 -2.78
C TYR A 262 28.04 -26.68 -2.00
N ASP A 263 27.20 -27.42 -1.28
CA ASP A 263 27.61 -28.53 -0.42
C ASP A 263 28.13 -29.73 -1.23
N ARG A 264 27.71 -29.84 -2.50
CA ARG A 264 28.18 -30.86 -3.46
C ARG A 264 29.31 -30.38 -4.36
N GLN A 265 29.78 -29.14 -4.18
CA GLN A 265 30.90 -28.64 -4.95
C GLN A 265 32.18 -29.24 -4.40
N ILE A 266 32.81 -30.12 -5.17
CA ILE A 266 34.12 -30.68 -4.83
C ILE A 266 35.12 -29.51 -4.78
N ASP A 267 35.67 -29.27 -3.60
CA ASP A 267 36.66 -28.21 -3.38
C ASP A 267 37.91 -28.49 -4.20
N ARG A 268 38.15 -27.67 -5.22
CA ARG A 268 39.28 -27.79 -6.14
C ARG A 268 40.58 -27.24 -5.55
N ARG A 269 40.55 -26.65 -4.36
CA ARG A 269 41.73 -26.11 -3.66
C ARG A 269 42.63 -27.24 -3.16
N ASN A 270 43.92 -26.98 -3.15
CA ASN A 270 44.91 -27.91 -2.63
C ASN A 270 44.80 -28.01 -1.09
N PHE A 271 45.34 -29.08 -0.51
CA PHE A 271 45.24 -29.34 0.94
C PHE A 271 45.71 -28.15 1.79
N ASN A 272 46.84 -27.54 1.43
CA ASN A 272 47.37 -26.36 2.13
C ASN A 272 46.43 -25.16 2.05
N GLU A 273 45.81 -24.89 0.89
CA GLU A 273 44.89 -23.77 0.72
C GLU A 273 43.60 -23.96 1.52
N ARG A 274 43.09 -25.20 1.61
CA ARG A 274 41.95 -25.52 2.48
C ARG A 274 42.31 -25.36 3.95
N LYS A 275 43.51 -25.79 4.35
CA LYS A 275 44.02 -25.68 5.72
C LYS A 275 44.14 -24.23 6.16
N MET A 276 44.69 -23.35 5.30
CA MET A 276 44.84 -21.92 5.59
C MET A 276 43.51 -21.21 5.89
N MET A 277 42.40 -21.68 5.29
CA MET A 277 41.05 -21.13 5.51
C MET A 277 40.51 -21.34 6.93
N TYR A 278 41.00 -22.37 7.62
CA TYR A 278 40.59 -22.70 8.97
C TYR A 278 41.62 -22.27 10.02
N GLU A 279 42.88 -22.07 9.63
CA GLU A 279 43.97 -21.63 10.53
C GLU A 279 44.07 -20.11 10.65
N THR A 280 43.68 -19.35 9.62
CA THR A 280 43.69 -17.88 9.67
C THR A 280 42.28 -17.33 9.78
N ARG A 281 41.99 -16.65 10.90
CA ARG A 281 40.66 -16.06 11.22
C ARG A 281 40.18 -15.01 10.20
N SER A 282 41.07 -14.56 9.30
CA SER A 282 40.83 -13.58 8.24
C SER A 282 41.01 -14.16 6.83
N ALA A 283 40.93 -15.48 6.67
CA ALA A 283 40.99 -16.09 5.35
C ALA A 283 39.71 -15.78 4.56
N TYR A 284 39.81 -14.83 3.65
CA TYR A 284 38.78 -14.63 2.65
C TYR A 284 38.91 -15.71 1.57
N PRO A 285 37.83 -16.42 1.20
CA PRO A 285 37.88 -17.36 0.10
C PRO A 285 38.13 -16.58 -1.19
N VAL A 286 39.39 -16.48 -1.61
CA VAL A 286 39.74 -16.00 -2.94
C VAL A 286 39.41 -17.14 -3.89
N PHE A 287 38.17 -17.15 -4.36
CA PHE A 287 37.74 -18.05 -5.42
C PHE A 287 38.57 -17.71 -6.68
N PRO A 288 39.01 -18.72 -7.46
CA PRO A 288 39.70 -18.46 -8.72
C PRO A 288 38.83 -17.58 -9.63
N GLY A 289 39.32 -16.38 -9.97
CA GLY A 289 38.60 -15.41 -10.81
C GLY A 289 37.79 -14.35 -10.07
N LEU A 290 37.76 -14.34 -8.73
CA LEU A 290 37.20 -13.22 -7.96
C LEU A 290 38.34 -12.34 -7.41
N PRO A 291 38.27 -11.00 -7.57
CA PRO A 291 39.25 -10.10 -6.98
C PRO A 291 39.24 -10.23 -5.45
N PRO A 292 40.39 -10.04 -4.79
CA PRO A 292 40.44 -10.07 -3.33
C PRO A 292 39.45 -9.04 -2.76
N PRO A 293 38.84 -9.30 -1.60
CA PRO A 293 37.90 -8.37 -1.01
C PRO A 293 38.58 -7.01 -0.76
N PRO A 294 37.84 -5.91 -0.92
CA PRO A 294 38.39 -4.57 -0.75
C PRO A 294 38.96 -4.40 0.65
N THR A 295 40.16 -3.81 0.72
CA THR A 295 40.83 -3.45 1.97
C THR A 295 39.95 -2.49 2.77
N VAL A 296 39.49 -2.93 3.94
CA VAL A 296 38.69 -2.08 4.85
C VAL A 296 39.65 -1.15 5.57
N TYR A 297 39.84 0.07 5.05
CA TYR A 297 40.55 1.12 5.76
C TYR A 297 39.66 1.64 6.89
N LYS A 298 39.99 1.29 8.15
CA LYS A 298 39.47 2.05 9.30
C LYS A 298 40.12 3.43 9.27
N LYS A 299 39.33 4.48 9.07
CA LYS A 299 39.77 5.85 9.35
C LYS A 299 40.08 5.95 10.84
N ILE A 300 41.36 5.88 11.20
CA ILE A 300 41.81 6.31 12.51
C ILE A 300 41.93 7.83 12.40
N ILE A 301 40.93 8.54 12.92
CA ILE A 301 41.06 9.99 13.13
C ILE A 301 42.06 10.13 14.27
N LYS A 302 43.28 10.55 13.96
CA LYS A 302 44.26 10.93 14.98
C LYS A 302 43.67 12.17 15.65
N GLY A 303 43.26 12.05 16.92
CA GLY A 303 42.88 13.22 17.71
C GLY A 303 44.06 14.20 17.71
N PHE A 304 43.79 15.48 17.50
CA PHE A 304 44.79 16.51 17.75
C PHE A 304 45.09 16.46 19.24
N LYS A 305 46.32 16.09 19.60
CA LYS A 305 46.82 16.27 20.95
C LYS A 305 46.85 17.76 21.23
N THR A 306 46.33 18.19 22.37
CA THR A 306 46.48 19.59 22.81
C THR A 306 47.94 19.85 23.15
N GLU A 307 48.41 21.10 23.03
CA GLU A 307 49.80 21.47 23.35
C GLU A 307 50.19 21.05 24.79
N GLU A 308 49.24 21.06 25.74
CA GLU A 308 49.42 20.53 27.10
C GLU A 308 49.71 19.02 27.17
N GLU A 309 49.16 18.21 26.26
CA GLU A 309 49.41 16.76 26.23
C GLU A 309 50.78 16.44 25.63
N GLU A 310 51.24 17.23 24.66
CA GLU A 310 52.59 17.11 24.10
C GLU A 310 53.67 17.62 25.06
N GLU A 311 53.36 18.63 25.88
CA GLU A 311 54.25 19.14 26.92
C GLU A 311 54.37 18.14 28.08
N ASN A 312 53.27 17.52 28.52
CA ASN A 312 53.31 16.47 29.53
C ASN A 312 54.09 15.23 29.08
N GLU A 313 53.94 14.79 27.81
CA GLU A 313 54.75 13.67 27.28
C GLU A 313 56.24 14.01 27.20
N ARG A 314 56.61 15.29 26.99
CA ARG A 314 58.01 15.73 27.07
C ARG A 314 58.54 15.69 28.51
N TYR A 315 57.77 16.17 29.48
CA TYR A 315 58.16 16.13 30.89
C TYR A 315 58.29 14.69 31.41
N GLU A 316 57.42 13.77 30.98
CA GLU A 316 57.54 12.35 31.33
C GLU A 316 58.75 11.69 30.67
N GLN A 317 59.08 12.04 29.43
CA GLN A 317 60.29 11.54 28.75
C GLN A 317 61.59 12.10 29.34
N GLU A 318 61.59 13.33 29.85
CA GLU A 318 62.75 13.90 30.55
C GLU A 318 62.91 13.30 31.95
N ALA A 319 61.82 12.90 32.62
CA ALA A 319 61.86 12.24 33.91
C ALA A 319 62.31 10.76 33.87
N GLU A 320 62.23 10.09 32.71
CA GLU A 320 62.73 8.71 32.53
C GLU A 320 64.24 8.64 32.21
N VAL A 321 64.91 9.78 32.01
CA VAL A 321 66.33 9.85 31.61
C VAL A 321 67.26 10.31 32.74
N GLU A 322 66.75 10.58 33.94
CA GLU A 322 67.52 10.86 35.17
C GLU A 322 67.57 9.66 36.13
#